data_AF-A0A812HWR3-F1
#
_entry.id   AF-A0A812HWR3-F1
#
_cell.length_a   1.000
_cell.length_b   1.000
_cell.length_c   1.000
_cell.angle_alpha   90.00
_cell.angle_beta   90.00
_cell.angle_gamma   90.00
#
_symmetry.space_group_name_H-M   'P 1'
#
loop_
_entity.id
_entity.type
_entity.pdbx_description
1 polymer ?
#
loop_
_entity_poly.entity_id
_entity_poly.type
_entity_poly.pdbx_seq_one_letter_code
_entity_poly.pdbx_strand_id
1 'polypeptide(L)'
;MPGEAHGVALWFDAELFGSIRLSTSPEQPLREHWRQAALCFRSPIEAGSEPLELEAHHDDDAVWITLPRRPSEKLQPGRPPACSCGLHAATSRRRLGALGGLGTLRAQVEKEGGALGGALVLGDGPNLAIRLARIGYCPVVSVGPGMLNASIIQKFATSNGLQGVLKAALRDGDIVPKAAEATRKRRLEADVRFTGWESEADSREEDVEDFLWENLAKSLAEACDADWTAFSEPWYDSMAEDWGFHHYALFARHLHALKRASVQVQVAAPGSWTLCAAAFESEWLARRLRPLPSDLAPWEGIDLRALNTLHAGQPSSGFSIDVFPLVSNKMLQVVSQSVEVMHLPCTWESQLEAWHSVELSLQRPAHGILRPPPPSERKARTGADCDCCIFFYR
;
A
#
# COMPACT_ATOMS: atom_id res chain seq x y z
N MET A 1 -12.93 5.53 -32.46
CA MET A 1 -11.53 5.07 -32.56
C MET A 1 -11.50 3.65 -32.01
N PRO A 2 -10.98 2.67 -32.76
CA PRO A 2 -10.81 1.32 -32.22
C PRO A 2 -9.83 1.37 -31.04
N GLY A 3 -10.19 0.71 -29.94
CA GLY A 3 -9.35 0.64 -28.75
C GLY A 3 -9.91 -0.32 -27.70
N GLU A 4 -9.20 -0.48 -26.60
CA GLU A 4 -9.66 -1.30 -25.48
C GLU A 4 -10.23 -0.42 -24.37
N ALA A 5 -11.51 -0.62 -24.05
CA ALA A 5 -12.14 -0.03 -22.89
C ALA A 5 -11.77 -0.84 -21.64
N HIS A 6 -11.09 -0.21 -20.70
CA HIS A 6 -10.64 -0.84 -19.44
C HIS A 6 -11.61 -0.59 -18.26
N GLY A 7 -12.50 0.37 -18.40
CA GLY A 7 -13.41 0.80 -17.35
C GLY A 7 -14.21 2.03 -17.73
N VAL A 8 -14.86 2.60 -16.73
CA VAL A 8 -15.72 3.78 -16.83
C VAL A 8 -15.24 4.81 -15.81
N ALA A 9 -15.02 6.04 -16.26
CA ALA A 9 -14.86 7.19 -15.39
C ALA A 9 -16.24 7.77 -15.05
N LEU A 10 -16.48 8.03 -13.78
CA LEU A 10 -17.73 8.53 -13.25
C LEU A 10 -17.54 9.86 -12.54
N TRP A 11 -18.47 10.77 -12.78
CA TRP A 11 -18.65 12.02 -12.06
C TRP A 11 -20.15 12.32 -12.03
N PHE A 12 -20.53 13.35 -11.28
CA PHE A 12 -21.91 13.81 -11.21
C PHE A 12 -22.01 15.32 -11.37
N ASP A 13 -23.19 15.73 -11.83
CA ASP A 13 -23.67 17.10 -11.82
C ASP A 13 -24.94 17.16 -10.95
N ALA A 14 -24.98 18.08 -10.00
CA ALA A 14 -26.10 18.33 -9.12
C ALA A 14 -26.70 19.71 -9.42
N GLU A 15 -27.97 19.75 -9.80
CA GLU A 15 -28.73 21.00 -9.91
C GLU A 15 -29.31 21.34 -8.55
N LEU A 16 -28.87 22.46 -7.96
CA LEU A 16 -29.28 22.86 -6.61
C LEU A 16 -30.54 23.71 -6.67
N PHE A 17 -30.50 24.82 -7.42
CA PHE A 17 -31.61 25.75 -7.59
C PHE A 17 -31.53 26.44 -8.96
N GLY A 18 -32.50 26.16 -9.84
CA GLY A 18 -32.58 26.77 -11.17
C GLY A 18 -31.29 26.58 -11.97
N SER A 19 -30.58 27.66 -12.28
CA SER A 19 -29.33 27.60 -13.05
C SER A 19 -28.08 27.28 -12.22
N ILE A 20 -28.18 27.11 -10.89
CA ILE A 20 -27.02 26.80 -10.05
C ILE A 20 -26.74 25.31 -10.13
N ARG A 21 -25.60 24.98 -10.74
CA ARG A 21 -25.11 23.61 -10.88
C ARG A 21 -23.78 23.42 -10.19
N LEU A 22 -23.65 22.29 -9.53
CA LEU A 22 -22.40 21.80 -9.00
C LEU A 22 -21.96 20.60 -9.83
N SER A 23 -20.72 20.62 -10.31
CA SER A 23 -20.16 19.55 -11.14
C SER A 23 -18.88 19.00 -10.51
N THR A 24 -18.69 17.69 -10.64
CA THR A 24 -17.43 17.00 -10.36
C THR A 24 -16.75 16.51 -11.63
N SER A 25 -17.15 17.02 -12.80
CA SER A 25 -16.48 16.76 -14.08
C SER A 25 -14.97 17.01 -13.98
N PRO A 26 -14.12 16.24 -14.69
CA PRO A 26 -12.68 16.45 -14.71
C PRO A 26 -12.26 17.84 -15.25
N GLU A 27 -13.15 18.56 -15.93
CA GLU A 27 -12.91 19.93 -16.41
C GLU A 27 -13.05 20.98 -15.30
N GLN A 28 -13.65 20.62 -14.16
CA GLN A 28 -13.82 21.53 -13.04
C GLN A 28 -12.52 21.66 -12.24
N PRO A 29 -12.29 22.80 -11.57
CA PRO A 29 -11.21 22.93 -10.59
C PRO A 29 -11.30 21.81 -9.55
N LEU A 30 -10.16 21.24 -9.16
CA LEU A 30 -10.11 20.13 -8.22
C LEU A 30 -10.78 20.52 -6.90
N ARG A 31 -11.84 19.80 -6.52
CA ARG A 31 -12.52 19.96 -5.23
C ARG A 31 -12.05 18.87 -4.27
N GLU A 32 -12.00 19.19 -2.98
CA GLU A 32 -11.22 18.40 -2.02
C GLU A 32 -11.94 17.15 -1.50
N HIS A 33 -13.25 17.23 -1.31
CA HIS A 33 -14.08 16.15 -0.72
C HIS A 33 -14.89 15.37 -1.76
N TRP A 34 -15.04 15.91 -2.98
CA TRP A 34 -15.70 15.25 -4.09
C TRP A 34 -14.74 15.07 -5.25
N ARG A 35 -14.58 13.82 -5.68
CA ARG A 35 -13.69 13.40 -6.75
C ARG A 35 -14.45 12.54 -7.76
N GLN A 36 -13.81 12.32 -8.90
CA GLN A 36 -14.25 11.35 -9.88
C GLN A 36 -14.01 9.93 -9.34
N ALA A 37 -14.84 8.99 -9.77
CA ALA A 37 -14.65 7.56 -9.53
C ALA A 37 -14.21 6.87 -10.82
N ALA A 38 -13.50 5.75 -10.67
CA ALA A 38 -13.15 4.89 -11.78
C ALA A 38 -13.61 3.47 -11.47
N LEU A 39 -14.46 2.92 -12.33
CA LEU A 39 -14.92 1.53 -12.25
C LEU A 39 -14.21 0.72 -13.32
N CYS A 40 -13.53 -0.36 -12.94
CA CYS A 40 -12.82 -1.22 -13.89
C CYS A 40 -13.72 -2.36 -14.37
N PHE A 41 -13.61 -2.71 -15.65
CA PHE A 41 -14.19 -3.95 -16.14
C PHE A 41 -13.36 -5.15 -15.67
N ARG A 42 -14.00 -6.33 -15.64
CA ARG A 42 -13.32 -7.58 -15.29
C ARG A 42 -12.21 -7.93 -16.29
N SER A 43 -12.41 -7.57 -17.55
CA SER A 43 -11.46 -7.70 -18.64
C SER A 43 -11.61 -6.49 -19.57
N PRO A 44 -10.54 -6.06 -20.27
CA PRO A 44 -10.67 -5.07 -21.32
C PRO A 44 -11.70 -5.51 -22.36
N ILE A 45 -12.41 -4.54 -22.92
CA ILE A 45 -13.43 -4.77 -23.95
C ILE A 45 -12.93 -4.10 -25.22
N GLU A 46 -12.95 -4.82 -26.33
CA GLU A 46 -12.71 -4.21 -27.64
C GLU A 46 -13.85 -3.23 -27.97
N ALA A 47 -13.55 -1.94 -27.87
CA ALA A 47 -14.42 -0.86 -28.29
C ALA A 47 -14.18 -0.63 -29.79
N GLY A 48 -15.11 -1.13 -30.62
CA GLY A 48 -15.11 -0.93 -32.07
C GLY A 48 -15.74 0.40 -32.49
N SER A 49 -16.35 0.41 -33.67
CA SER A 49 -17.19 1.53 -34.13
C SER A 49 -18.60 1.48 -33.55
N GLU A 50 -19.03 0.35 -33.01
CA GLU A 50 -20.35 0.17 -32.42
C GLU A 50 -20.41 0.75 -31.00
N PRO A 51 -21.56 1.34 -30.59
CA PRO A 51 -21.74 1.81 -29.22
C PRO A 51 -21.60 0.68 -28.21
N LEU A 52 -20.89 0.93 -27.11
CA LEU A 52 -20.85 0.03 -25.98
C LEU A 52 -22.09 0.25 -25.11
N GLU A 53 -22.93 -0.77 -25.00
CA GLU A 53 -24.04 -0.76 -24.03
C GLU A 53 -23.53 -1.08 -22.62
N LEU A 54 -24.01 -0.33 -21.63
CA LEU A 54 -23.65 -0.47 -20.22
C LEU A 54 -24.92 -0.49 -19.38
N GLU A 55 -24.96 -1.35 -18.37
CA GLU A 55 -26.01 -1.36 -17.35
C GLU A 55 -25.47 -0.70 -16.08
N ALA A 56 -26.06 0.43 -15.68
CA ALA A 56 -25.76 1.09 -14.42
C ALA A 56 -26.71 0.60 -13.32
N HIS A 57 -26.15 0.27 -12.17
CA HIS A 57 -26.87 -0.23 -11.00
C HIS A 57 -26.48 0.58 -9.78
N HIS A 58 -27.39 0.66 -8.81
CA HIS A 58 -27.10 1.23 -7.51
C HIS A 58 -27.96 0.58 -6.43
N ASP A 59 -27.50 0.68 -5.19
CA ASP A 59 -28.30 0.50 -3.99
C ASP A 59 -28.28 1.81 -3.18
N ASP A 60 -28.49 1.75 -1.87
CA ASP A 60 -28.50 2.92 -0.99
C ASP A 60 -27.09 3.52 -0.78
N ASP A 61 -26.03 2.73 -0.98
CA ASP A 61 -24.65 3.09 -0.60
C ASP A 61 -23.62 2.95 -1.74
N ALA A 62 -23.95 2.26 -2.82
CA ALA A 62 -23.01 1.90 -3.88
C ALA A 62 -23.57 2.08 -5.29
N VAL A 63 -22.67 2.37 -6.23
CA VAL A 63 -22.93 2.39 -7.67
C VAL A 63 -21.97 1.41 -8.34
N TRP A 64 -22.47 0.60 -9.27
CA TRP A 64 -21.64 -0.28 -10.09
C TRP A 64 -22.16 -0.36 -11.52
N ILE A 65 -21.28 -0.75 -12.44
CA ILE A 65 -21.58 -0.88 -13.86
C ILE A 65 -21.30 -2.31 -14.31
N THR A 66 -22.21 -2.88 -15.07
CA THR A 66 -22.03 -4.17 -15.76
C THR A 66 -22.19 -4.02 -17.26
N LEU A 67 -21.68 -5.00 -18.00
CA LEU A 67 -22.00 -5.13 -19.42
C LEU A 67 -23.30 -5.92 -19.58
N PRO A 68 -24.16 -5.55 -20.55
CA PRO A 68 -25.31 -6.36 -20.90
C PRO A 68 -24.84 -7.76 -21.28
N ARG A 69 -25.51 -8.74 -20.71
CA ARG A 69 -25.04 -10.13 -20.68
C ARG A 69 -25.07 -10.76 -22.06
N ARG A 70 -24.13 -11.69 -22.30
CA ARG A 70 -24.42 -12.81 -23.21
C ARG A 70 -25.49 -13.70 -22.55
N PRO A 71 -26.45 -14.28 -23.29
CA PRO A 71 -27.60 -15.02 -22.73
C PRO A 71 -27.29 -16.12 -21.70
N SER A 72 -26.04 -16.57 -21.59
CA SER A 72 -25.59 -17.69 -20.74
C SER A 72 -25.13 -17.31 -19.33
N GLU A 73 -24.88 -16.04 -19.01
CA GLU A 73 -24.37 -15.65 -17.68
C GLU A 73 -25.50 -15.24 -16.71
N LYS A 74 -25.69 -16.03 -15.65
CA LYS A 74 -26.64 -15.70 -14.56
C LYS A 74 -25.91 -14.96 -13.44
N LEU A 75 -25.83 -13.63 -13.49
CA LEU A 75 -25.66 -12.84 -12.26
C LEU A 75 -27.02 -12.78 -11.54
N GLN A 76 -27.00 -12.79 -10.20
CA GLN A 76 -28.22 -12.49 -9.45
C GLN A 76 -28.56 -11.01 -9.66
N PRO A 77 -29.78 -10.67 -10.10
CA PRO A 77 -30.21 -9.27 -10.20
C PRO A 77 -29.99 -8.55 -8.87
N GLY A 78 -29.45 -7.33 -8.91
CA GLY A 78 -29.40 -6.43 -7.74
C GLY A 78 -28.31 -6.71 -6.72
N ARG A 79 -27.21 -7.38 -7.06
CA ARG A 79 -26.04 -7.48 -6.17
C ARG A 79 -24.76 -6.91 -6.81
N PRO A 80 -23.99 -6.10 -6.07
CA PRO A 80 -22.71 -5.61 -6.56
C PRO A 80 -21.71 -6.77 -6.77
N PRO A 81 -20.82 -6.68 -7.77
CA PRO A 81 -19.80 -7.69 -8.00
C PRO A 81 -18.79 -7.71 -6.84
N ALA A 82 -18.59 -8.88 -6.24
CA ALA A 82 -17.60 -9.09 -5.19
C ALA A 82 -16.29 -9.68 -5.73
N CYS A 83 -15.16 -9.30 -5.11
CA CYS A 83 -13.86 -9.90 -5.42
C CYS A 83 -13.86 -11.39 -5.07
N SER A 84 -13.51 -12.24 -6.04
CA SER A 84 -13.35 -13.68 -5.85
C SER A 84 -11.89 -14.16 -5.91
N CYS A 85 -10.98 -13.33 -6.41
CA CYS A 85 -9.56 -13.68 -6.46
C CYS A 85 -8.87 -13.55 -5.10
N GLY A 86 -9.38 -12.69 -4.21
CA GLY A 86 -8.77 -12.32 -2.93
C GLY A 86 -7.80 -11.13 -3.06
N LEU A 87 -7.09 -11.02 -4.18
CA LEU A 87 -6.10 -9.97 -4.41
C LEU A 87 -6.66 -8.55 -4.30
N HIS A 88 -7.83 -8.26 -4.90
CA HIS A 88 -8.41 -6.91 -4.78
C HIS A 88 -8.95 -6.57 -3.38
N ALA A 89 -9.12 -7.57 -2.52
CA ALA A 89 -9.54 -7.38 -1.14
C ALA A 89 -8.34 -7.20 -0.21
N ALA A 90 -7.22 -7.88 -0.48
CA ALA A 90 -5.97 -7.73 0.26
C ALA A 90 -5.21 -6.46 -0.12
N THR A 91 -5.20 -6.11 -1.41
CA THR A 91 -4.25 -5.14 -1.97
C THR A 91 -4.95 -3.89 -2.46
N SER A 92 -4.50 -2.72 -1.98
CA SER A 92 -5.02 -1.42 -2.39
C SER A 92 -4.83 -1.15 -3.90
N ARG A 93 -5.67 -0.28 -4.48
CA ARG A 93 -5.57 0.08 -5.92
C ARG A 93 -4.21 0.66 -6.30
N ARG A 94 -3.60 1.45 -5.41
CA ARG A 94 -2.24 1.99 -5.60
C ARG A 94 -1.21 0.87 -5.73
N ARG A 95 -1.26 -0.10 -4.81
CA ARG A 95 -0.34 -1.24 -4.82
C ARG A 95 -0.54 -2.12 -6.05
N LEU A 96 -1.78 -2.37 -6.46
CA LEU A 96 -2.06 -3.07 -7.73
C LEU A 96 -1.43 -2.35 -8.93
N GLY A 97 -1.45 -1.02 -8.96
CA GLY A 97 -0.74 -0.24 -9.98
C GLY A 97 0.78 -0.41 -9.90
N ALA A 98 1.34 -0.41 -8.69
CA ALA A 98 2.78 -0.63 -8.45
C ALA A 98 3.25 -2.04 -8.85
N LEU A 99 2.38 -3.07 -8.75
CA LEU A 99 2.68 -4.43 -9.21
C LEU A 99 3.03 -4.47 -10.71
N GLY A 100 2.61 -3.47 -11.51
CA GLY A 100 2.98 -3.35 -12.93
C GLY A 100 4.31 -2.62 -13.19
N GLY A 101 4.83 -1.84 -12.24
CA GLY A 101 6.00 -0.96 -12.38
C GLY A 101 7.37 -1.65 -12.21
N LEU A 102 7.51 -2.85 -12.76
CA LEU A 102 8.44 -3.91 -12.36
C LEU A 102 9.92 -3.75 -12.76
N GLY A 103 10.38 -2.54 -13.10
CA GLY A 103 11.76 -2.31 -13.56
C GLY A 103 12.83 -2.47 -12.47
N THR A 104 12.54 -2.05 -11.25
CA THR A 104 13.54 -1.92 -10.17
C THR A 104 13.90 -3.24 -9.49
N LEU A 105 12.90 -4.09 -9.21
CA LEU A 105 13.10 -5.40 -8.58
C LEU A 105 13.91 -6.38 -9.45
N ARG A 106 13.81 -6.27 -10.78
CA ARG A 106 14.57 -7.11 -11.70
C ARG A 106 16.08 -6.84 -11.59
N ALA A 107 16.47 -5.57 -11.54
CA ALA A 107 17.88 -5.18 -11.46
C ALA A 107 18.53 -5.56 -10.12
N GLN A 108 17.76 -5.53 -9.02
CA GLN A 108 18.24 -5.95 -7.71
C GLN A 108 18.55 -7.46 -7.69
N VAL A 109 17.60 -8.25 -8.16
CA VAL A 109 17.67 -9.70 -8.15
C VAL A 109 18.70 -10.25 -9.16
N GLU A 110 18.85 -9.64 -10.34
CA GLU A 110 19.88 -10.02 -11.33
C GLU A 110 21.31 -9.70 -10.85
N LYS A 111 21.47 -8.69 -9.99
CA LYS A 111 22.79 -8.31 -9.43
C LYS A 111 23.24 -9.27 -8.32
N GLU A 112 22.31 -9.94 -7.65
CA GLU A 112 22.54 -10.82 -6.50
C GLU A 112 22.76 -12.29 -6.90
N GLY A 113 23.07 -12.57 -8.18
CA GLY A 113 23.30 -13.89 -8.77
C GLY A 113 24.45 -14.72 -8.19
N GLY A 114 24.47 -14.94 -6.88
CA GLY A 114 25.24 -15.95 -6.18
C GLY A 114 24.66 -17.35 -6.37
N ALA A 115 25.29 -18.34 -5.73
CA ALA A 115 24.84 -19.73 -5.76
C ALA A 115 23.40 -19.85 -5.24
N LEU A 116 22.47 -20.23 -6.12
CA LEU A 116 21.04 -20.20 -5.83
C LEU A 116 20.67 -21.33 -4.87
N GLY A 117 20.33 -20.95 -3.62
CA GLY A 117 19.81 -21.82 -2.57
C GLY A 117 18.31 -21.62 -2.32
N GLY A 118 17.91 -21.67 -1.05
CA GLY A 118 16.53 -21.36 -0.64
C GLY A 118 16.29 -19.86 -0.59
N ALA A 119 15.06 -19.41 -0.90
CA ALA A 119 14.66 -18.00 -0.74
C ALA A 119 13.53 -17.85 0.27
N LEU A 120 13.66 -16.88 1.16
CA LEU A 120 12.63 -16.45 2.09
C LEU A 120 12.18 -15.04 1.73
N VAL A 121 10.90 -14.84 1.43
CA VAL A 121 10.35 -13.53 1.06
C VAL A 121 9.45 -13.04 2.19
N LEU A 122 9.85 -11.95 2.84
CA LEU A 122 9.09 -11.31 3.91
C LEU A 122 8.27 -10.15 3.32
N GLY A 123 6.95 -10.22 3.44
CA GLY A 123 6.02 -9.19 2.93
C GLY A 123 4.71 -9.77 2.40
N ASP A 124 3.78 -8.89 2.04
CA ASP A 124 2.40 -9.28 1.70
C ASP A 124 2.10 -9.43 0.21
N GLY A 125 3.06 -9.17 -0.68
CA GLY A 125 2.85 -9.29 -2.11
C GLY A 125 3.37 -10.61 -2.71
N PRO A 126 2.82 -11.01 -3.88
CA PRO A 126 3.19 -12.25 -4.55
C PRO A 126 4.39 -12.11 -5.50
N ASN A 127 4.78 -10.89 -5.86
CA ASN A 127 5.56 -10.64 -7.07
C ASN A 127 7.03 -11.05 -6.94
N LEU A 128 7.68 -10.74 -5.81
CA LEU A 128 9.09 -11.06 -5.59
C LEU A 128 9.28 -12.57 -5.47
N ALA A 129 8.42 -13.25 -4.73
CA ALA A 129 8.50 -14.71 -4.55
C ALA A 129 8.36 -15.47 -5.88
N ILE A 130 7.43 -15.07 -6.75
CA ILE A 130 7.30 -15.66 -8.10
C ILE A 130 8.56 -15.45 -8.94
N ARG A 131 9.17 -14.26 -8.85
CA ARG A 131 10.38 -13.93 -9.62
C ARG A 131 11.58 -14.75 -9.17
N LEU A 132 11.81 -14.83 -7.86
CA LEU A 132 12.89 -15.62 -7.27
C LEU A 132 12.76 -17.10 -7.67
N ALA A 133 11.54 -17.64 -7.65
CA ALA A 133 11.29 -18.99 -8.12
C ALA A 133 11.62 -19.17 -9.62
N ARG A 134 11.31 -18.18 -10.47
CA ARG A 134 11.56 -18.24 -11.92
C ARG A 134 13.03 -18.11 -12.31
N ILE A 135 13.85 -17.43 -11.51
CA ILE A 135 15.30 -17.31 -11.77
C ILE A 135 16.10 -18.48 -11.20
N GLY A 136 15.47 -19.37 -10.42
CA GLY A 136 16.07 -20.63 -9.99
C GLY A 136 16.24 -20.83 -8.49
N TYR A 137 15.78 -19.91 -7.62
CA TYR A 137 15.73 -20.20 -6.19
C TYR A 137 14.79 -21.38 -5.93
N CYS A 138 15.23 -22.33 -5.10
CA CYS A 138 14.45 -23.52 -4.80
C CYS A 138 14.92 -24.13 -3.47
N PRO A 139 14.05 -24.22 -2.44
CA PRO A 139 12.65 -23.76 -2.41
C PRO A 139 12.52 -22.23 -2.25
N VAL A 140 11.33 -21.68 -2.53
CA VAL A 140 10.95 -20.30 -2.21
C VAL A 140 9.78 -20.30 -1.24
N VAL A 141 9.90 -19.57 -0.13
CA VAL A 141 8.88 -19.44 0.90
C VAL A 141 8.51 -17.98 1.08
N SER A 142 7.26 -17.63 0.79
CA SER A 142 6.70 -16.31 1.11
C SER A 142 6.09 -16.34 2.51
N VAL A 143 6.44 -15.36 3.34
CA VAL A 143 5.99 -15.20 4.71
C VAL A 143 5.23 -13.89 4.82
N GLY A 144 3.92 -14.00 5.07
CA GLY A 144 3.07 -12.88 5.43
C GLY A 144 2.06 -13.32 6.50
N PRO A 145 1.65 -12.42 7.40
CA PRO A 145 0.80 -12.76 8.55
C PRO A 145 -0.63 -13.20 8.14
N GLY A 146 -1.13 -12.75 6.98
CA GLY A 146 -2.51 -12.97 6.55
C GLY A 146 -2.76 -14.31 5.86
N MET A 147 -3.80 -15.03 6.28
CA MET A 147 -4.30 -16.23 5.56
C MET A 147 -4.72 -15.91 4.12
N LEU A 148 -5.24 -14.71 3.89
CA LEU A 148 -5.61 -14.24 2.55
C LEU A 148 -4.38 -14.12 1.65
N ASN A 149 -3.27 -13.57 2.16
CA ASN A 149 -2.00 -13.50 1.44
C ASN A 149 -1.52 -14.92 1.09
N ALA A 150 -1.48 -15.84 2.06
CA ALA A 150 -1.09 -17.23 1.78
C ALA A 150 -1.94 -17.88 0.66
N SER A 151 -3.26 -17.66 0.66
CA SER A 151 -4.14 -18.13 -0.43
C SER A 151 -3.82 -17.48 -1.78
N ILE A 152 -3.50 -16.19 -1.79
CA ILE A 152 -3.08 -15.46 -2.99
C ILE A 152 -1.77 -16.06 -3.53
N ILE A 153 -0.73 -16.20 -2.69
CA ILE A 153 0.55 -16.82 -3.07
C ILE A 153 0.34 -18.20 -3.70
N GLN A 154 -0.49 -19.06 -3.11
CA GLN A 154 -0.74 -20.40 -3.63
C GLN A 154 -1.47 -20.38 -4.98
N LYS A 155 -2.46 -19.49 -5.16
CA LYS A 155 -3.13 -19.29 -6.45
C LYS A 155 -2.17 -18.83 -7.52
N PHE A 156 -1.27 -17.90 -7.18
CA PHE A 156 -0.21 -17.45 -8.08
C PHE A 156 0.80 -18.56 -8.39
N ALA A 157 1.25 -19.31 -7.39
CA ALA A 157 2.16 -20.44 -7.60
C ALA A 157 1.55 -21.46 -8.57
N THR A 158 0.29 -21.85 -8.34
CA THR A 158 -0.44 -22.78 -9.21
C THR A 158 -0.59 -22.24 -10.64
N SER A 159 -1.05 -20.99 -10.79
CA SER A 159 -1.26 -20.37 -12.11
C SER A 159 0.04 -20.18 -12.91
N ASN A 160 1.18 -20.20 -12.23
CA ASN A 160 2.51 -20.07 -12.83
C ASN A 160 3.29 -21.39 -12.93
N GLY A 161 2.70 -22.52 -12.54
CA GLY A 161 3.39 -23.82 -12.53
C GLY A 161 4.52 -23.92 -11.51
N LEU A 162 4.47 -23.12 -10.44
CA LEU A 162 5.50 -23.00 -9.41
C LEU A 162 5.15 -23.69 -8.09
N GLN A 163 4.03 -24.42 -8.00
CA GLN A 163 3.55 -25.06 -6.76
C GLN A 163 4.52 -26.05 -6.10
N GLY A 164 5.50 -26.57 -6.86
CA GLY A 164 6.57 -27.42 -6.32
C GLY A 164 7.72 -26.63 -5.67
N VAL A 165 7.85 -25.34 -5.99
CA VAL A 165 8.98 -24.49 -5.63
C VAL A 165 8.56 -23.37 -4.68
N LEU A 166 7.47 -22.67 -5.01
CA LEU A 166 6.92 -21.56 -4.26
C LEU A 166 5.86 -22.03 -3.28
N LYS A 167 6.07 -21.73 -2.00
CA LYS A 167 5.17 -22.03 -0.89
C LYS A 167 4.88 -20.78 -0.07
N ALA A 168 3.79 -20.82 0.69
CA ALA A 168 3.42 -19.76 1.64
C ALA A 168 3.54 -20.29 3.07
N ALA A 169 4.10 -19.49 3.97
CA ALA A 169 4.07 -19.71 5.39
C ALA A 169 2.79 -19.11 6.00
N LEU A 170 2.18 -19.82 6.92
CA LEU A 170 1.04 -19.37 7.72
C LEU A 170 1.50 -18.82 9.07
N ARG A 171 0.60 -18.15 9.79
CA ARG A 171 0.85 -17.55 11.12
C ARG A 171 1.40 -18.54 12.16
N ASP A 172 1.00 -19.80 12.07
CA ASP A 172 1.49 -20.90 12.92
C ASP A 172 2.90 -21.38 12.53
N GLY A 173 3.55 -20.73 11.56
CA GLY A 173 4.85 -21.09 11.02
C GLY A 173 4.80 -22.24 10.02
N ASP A 174 3.62 -22.81 9.73
CA ASP A 174 3.51 -23.94 8.81
C ASP A 174 3.63 -23.49 7.37
N ILE A 175 4.38 -24.27 6.57
CA ILE A 175 4.51 -24.06 5.14
C ILE A 175 3.45 -24.89 4.39
N VAL A 176 2.54 -24.20 3.70
CA VAL A 176 1.48 -24.78 2.87
C VAL A 176 2.03 -25.13 1.48
N PRO A 177 1.61 -26.25 0.84
CA PRO A 177 0.55 -27.16 1.25
C PRO A 177 1.07 -28.46 1.89
N LYS A 178 1.26 -28.52 3.21
CA LYS A 178 1.37 -29.80 3.92
C LYS A 178 -0.01 -30.46 4.05
N ALA A 179 -0.62 -30.98 2.97
CA ALA A 179 -1.86 -31.80 2.94
C ALA A 179 -3.11 -31.28 3.72
N ALA A 180 -3.02 -30.16 4.43
CA ALA A 180 -3.99 -29.63 5.37
C ALA A 180 -5.02 -28.73 4.69
N GLU A 181 -4.83 -28.40 3.42
CA GLU A 181 -5.72 -27.54 2.65
C GLU A 181 -7.12 -28.13 2.55
N ALA A 182 -7.27 -29.46 2.45
CA ALA A 182 -8.57 -30.13 2.44
C ALA A 182 -9.30 -30.08 3.80
N THR A 183 -8.57 -30.17 4.91
CA THR A 183 -9.13 -30.14 6.27
C THR A 183 -9.41 -28.71 6.74
N ARG A 184 -8.57 -27.74 6.34
CA ARG A 184 -8.69 -26.31 6.71
C ARG A 184 -9.76 -25.60 5.87
N LYS A 185 -9.92 -25.97 4.59
CA LYS A 185 -11.01 -25.50 3.71
C LYS A 185 -12.39 -25.87 4.26
N ARG A 186 -12.55 -27.05 4.88
CA ARG A 186 -13.79 -27.45 5.58
C ARG A 186 -14.10 -26.58 6.82
N ARG A 187 -13.09 -26.00 7.47
CA ARG A 187 -13.25 -25.09 8.61
C ARG A 187 -13.66 -23.69 8.14
N LEU A 188 -12.98 -23.18 7.11
CA LEU A 188 -13.31 -21.90 6.47
C LEU A 188 -14.68 -21.89 5.78
N GLU A 189 -15.09 -22.97 5.12
CA GLU A 189 -16.44 -23.07 4.53
C GLU A 189 -17.55 -23.18 5.61
N ALA A 190 -17.21 -23.59 6.83
CA ALA A 190 -18.11 -23.54 7.98
C ALA A 190 -18.17 -22.12 8.59
N ASP A 191 -17.05 -21.41 8.63
CA ASP A 191 -16.95 -20.05 9.20
C ASP A 191 -17.44 -18.96 8.23
N VAL A 192 -17.34 -19.15 6.90
CA VAL A 192 -17.84 -18.18 5.88
C VAL A 192 -19.37 -18.15 5.78
N ARG A 193 -20.09 -18.96 6.58
CA ARG A 193 -21.53 -18.77 6.84
C ARG A 193 -21.82 -17.74 7.95
N PHE A 194 -20.85 -16.92 8.34
CA PHE A 194 -21.06 -15.77 9.23
C PHE A 194 -21.67 -14.58 8.47
N THR A 195 -23.00 -14.50 8.46
CA THR A 195 -23.75 -13.27 8.14
C THR A 195 -23.82 -12.37 9.39
N GLY A 196 -22.67 -11.92 9.88
CA GLY A 196 -22.59 -11.13 11.10
C GLY A 196 -21.16 -10.71 11.42
N TRP A 197 -20.55 -9.92 10.53
CA TRP A 197 -19.30 -9.24 10.84
C TRP A 197 -19.63 -8.05 11.74
N GLU A 198 -20.00 -8.33 13.00
CA GLU A 198 -20.09 -7.32 14.05
C GLU A 198 -18.66 -6.95 14.49
N SER A 199 -18.24 -5.78 14.02
CA SER A 199 -17.32 -4.75 14.56
C SER A 199 -16.37 -5.00 15.76
N GLU A 200 -15.96 -6.21 16.11
CA GLU A 200 -14.83 -6.43 17.04
C GLU A 200 -13.46 -6.52 16.33
N ALA A 201 -13.36 -6.01 15.10
CA ALA A 201 -12.10 -5.83 14.39
C ALA A 201 -11.38 -4.53 14.78
N ASP A 202 -11.64 -4.02 15.99
CA ASP A 202 -11.05 -2.78 16.50
C ASP A 202 -9.74 -3.07 17.26
N SER A 203 -8.65 -2.55 16.67
CA SER A 203 -7.42 -2.09 17.31
C SER A 203 -6.42 -3.08 17.94
N ARG A 204 -6.52 -4.39 17.79
CA ARG A 204 -5.34 -5.24 18.04
C ARG A 204 -4.48 -5.20 16.79
N GLU A 205 -3.49 -4.31 16.78
CA GLU A 205 -2.32 -4.46 15.90
C GLU A 205 -1.93 -5.94 15.94
N GLU A 206 -1.98 -6.60 14.79
CA GLU A 206 -1.63 -8.01 14.68
C GLU A 206 -0.14 -8.13 14.99
N ASP A 207 0.17 -8.36 16.25
CA ASP A 207 1.53 -8.34 16.74
C ASP A 207 2.36 -9.41 16.04
N VAL A 208 3.51 -8.99 15.53
CA VAL A 208 4.62 -9.83 15.04
C VAL A 208 4.95 -10.97 16.00
N GLU A 209 4.66 -10.76 17.29
CA GLU A 209 4.88 -11.70 18.39
C GLU A 209 3.99 -12.94 18.30
N ASP A 210 2.87 -12.89 17.59
CA ASP A 210 1.96 -14.02 17.44
C ASP A 210 2.37 -14.98 16.32
N PHE A 211 3.38 -14.64 15.51
CA PHE A 211 3.89 -15.55 14.48
C PHE A 211 4.84 -16.58 15.12
N LEU A 212 4.61 -17.87 14.88
CA LEU A 212 5.42 -18.94 15.47
C LEU A 212 6.71 -19.17 14.68
N TRP A 213 7.69 -18.26 14.87
CA TRP A 213 8.98 -18.28 14.18
C TRP A 213 9.77 -19.58 14.38
N GLU A 214 9.66 -20.22 15.53
CA GLU A 214 10.29 -21.51 15.82
C GLU A 214 9.73 -22.64 14.94
N ASN A 215 8.42 -22.63 14.68
CA ASN A 215 7.78 -23.59 13.79
C ASN A 215 8.18 -23.35 12.33
N LEU A 216 8.31 -22.09 11.92
CA LEU A 216 8.82 -21.74 10.60
C LEU A 216 10.27 -22.22 10.46
N ALA A 217 11.13 -21.94 11.43
CA ALA A 217 12.52 -22.40 11.44
C ALA A 217 12.63 -23.91 11.27
N LYS A 218 11.84 -24.66 12.04
CA LYS A 218 11.74 -26.12 11.91
C LYS A 218 11.27 -26.54 10.52
N SER A 219 10.23 -25.88 9.98
CA SER A 219 9.69 -26.18 8.65
C SER A 219 10.68 -25.85 7.52
N LEU A 220 11.49 -24.79 7.67
CA LEU A 220 12.55 -24.44 6.72
C LEU A 220 13.67 -25.48 6.74
N ALA A 221 14.11 -25.89 7.94
CA ALA A 221 15.10 -26.97 8.10
C ALA A 221 14.62 -28.31 7.54
N GLU A 222 13.33 -28.64 7.70
CA GLU A 222 12.73 -29.84 7.08
C GLU A 222 12.58 -29.71 5.55
N ALA A 223 12.44 -28.50 5.03
CA ALA A 223 12.18 -28.27 3.61
C ALA A 223 13.45 -28.37 2.76
N CYS A 224 14.59 -27.90 3.26
CA CYS A 224 15.86 -27.95 2.53
C CYS A 224 17.07 -27.68 3.45
N ASP A 225 18.18 -28.41 3.22
CA ASP A 225 19.51 -28.13 3.80
C ASP A 225 20.24 -26.96 3.08
N ALA A 226 19.52 -26.15 2.29
CA ALA A 226 20.10 -25.04 1.56
C ALA A 226 20.39 -23.84 2.47
N ASP A 227 21.41 -23.07 2.10
CA ASP A 227 21.56 -21.71 2.59
C ASP A 227 20.35 -20.89 2.16
N TRP A 228 19.70 -20.24 3.13
CA TRP A 228 18.54 -19.39 2.88
C TRP A 228 19.00 -17.96 2.62
N THR A 229 18.41 -17.35 1.61
CA THR A 229 18.52 -15.90 1.36
C THR A 229 17.19 -15.23 1.66
N ALA A 230 17.16 -14.31 2.62
CA ALA A 230 15.99 -13.49 2.91
C ALA A 230 15.94 -12.24 2.04
N PHE A 231 14.76 -12.00 1.50
CA PHE A 231 14.38 -10.82 0.75
C PHE A 231 13.22 -10.14 1.46
N SER A 232 13.17 -8.82 1.41
CA SER A 232 11.97 -8.06 1.78
C SER A 232 11.25 -7.66 0.51
N GLU A 233 9.94 -7.84 0.48
CA GLU A 233 9.14 -6.94 -0.33
C GLU A 233 9.02 -5.59 0.39
N PRO A 234 8.95 -4.46 -0.33
CA PRO A 234 8.77 -3.16 0.29
C PRO A 234 7.32 -2.91 0.74
N TRP A 235 6.51 -3.97 0.92
CA TRP A 235 5.07 -3.85 1.19
C TRP A 235 4.59 -4.82 2.28
N TYR A 236 3.90 -4.25 3.27
CA TYR A 236 3.04 -4.96 4.21
C TYR A 236 1.63 -4.33 4.17
N ASP A 237 0.59 -5.13 3.98
CA ASP A 237 -0.83 -4.74 3.83
C ASP A 237 -1.41 -4.13 5.12
N SER A 238 -0.84 -4.47 6.28
CA SER A 238 -1.21 -3.87 7.56
C SER A 238 -0.76 -2.42 7.74
N MET A 239 0.12 -1.90 6.88
CA MET A 239 0.61 -0.52 7.02
C MET A 239 -0.15 0.44 6.12
N ALA A 240 -0.76 1.44 6.76
CA ALA A 240 -1.49 2.52 6.09
C ALA A 240 -0.58 3.41 5.21
N GLU A 241 0.73 3.43 5.50
CA GLU A 241 1.68 4.35 4.87
C GLU A 241 2.78 3.59 4.13
N ASP A 242 2.98 3.92 2.85
CA ASP A 242 3.98 3.28 1.99
C ASP A 242 5.43 3.76 2.27
N TRP A 243 5.60 4.69 3.21
CA TRP A 243 6.91 5.22 3.64
C TRP A 243 7.23 4.90 5.10
N GLY A 244 6.37 4.13 5.77
CA GLY A 244 6.57 3.78 7.17
C GLY A 244 7.92 3.07 7.35
N PHE A 245 8.82 3.68 8.14
CA PHE A 245 10.00 2.99 8.67
C PHE A 245 9.61 1.63 9.27
N HIS A 246 8.38 1.53 9.78
CA HIS A 246 7.73 0.31 10.23
C HIS A 246 7.90 -0.90 9.28
N HIS A 247 7.90 -0.74 7.95
CA HIS A 247 8.15 -1.86 7.01
C HIS A 247 9.52 -2.48 7.24
N TYR A 248 10.52 -1.65 7.48
CA TYR A 248 11.90 -2.06 7.73
C TYR A 248 12.11 -2.51 9.17
N ALA A 249 11.49 -1.84 10.13
CA ALA A 249 11.48 -2.29 11.52
C ALA A 249 10.88 -3.70 11.63
N LEU A 250 9.77 -3.94 10.93
CA LEU A 250 9.09 -5.22 10.86
C LEU A 250 9.97 -6.28 10.19
N PHE A 251 10.57 -5.95 9.04
CA PHE A 251 11.54 -6.82 8.38
C PHE A 251 12.73 -7.16 9.29
N ALA A 252 13.31 -6.18 9.99
CA ALA A 252 14.40 -6.38 10.93
C ALA A 252 13.98 -7.26 12.12
N ARG A 253 12.77 -7.05 12.67
CA ARG A 253 12.19 -7.90 13.71
C ARG A 253 12.02 -9.34 13.24
N HIS A 254 11.52 -9.56 12.02
CA HIS A 254 11.39 -10.87 11.41
C HIS A 254 12.75 -11.57 11.27
N LEU A 255 13.76 -10.86 10.75
CA LEU A 255 15.13 -11.39 10.65
C LEU A 255 15.72 -11.74 12.02
N HIS A 256 15.51 -10.88 13.01
CA HIS A 256 15.95 -11.14 14.37
C HIS A 256 15.27 -12.38 14.96
N ALA A 257 13.97 -12.54 14.75
CA ALA A 257 13.22 -13.71 15.21
C ALA A 257 13.71 -15.01 14.54
N LEU A 258 13.98 -14.99 13.24
CA LEU A 258 14.58 -16.11 12.51
C LEU A 258 15.97 -16.49 13.03
N LYS A 259 16.82 -15.48 13.29
CA LYS A 259 18.16 -15.69 13.87
C LYS A 259 18.07 -16.28 15.27
N ARG A 260 17.13 -15.82 16.11
CA ARG A 260 16.86 -16.41 17.43
C ARG A 260 16.38 -17.85 17.34
N ALA A 261 15.61 -18.18 16.31
CA ALA A 261 15.20 -19.54 15.99
C ALA A 261 16.31 -20.38 15.31
N SER A 262 17.56 -19.88 15.29
CA SER A 262 18.74 -20.55 14.73
C SER A 262 18.69 -20.84 13.23
N VAL A 263 17.91 -20.08 12.47
CA VAL A 263 17.95 -20.16 11.00
C VAL A 263 19.10 -19.30 10.50
N GLN A 264 20.06 -19.90 9.78
CA GLN A 264 21.09 -19.14 9.08
C GLN A 264 20.50 -18.57 7.79
N VAL A 265 20.38 -17.26 7.73
CA VAL A 265 19.80 -16.55 6.58
C VAL A 265 20.74 -15.43 6.15
N GLN A 266 21.12 -15.42 4.88
CA GLN A 266 21.80 -14.30 4.24
C GLN A 266 20.75 -13.27 3.83
N VAL A 267 21.00 -11.99 4.08
CA VAL A 267 20.04 -10.94 3.74
C VAL A 267 20.41 -10.36 2.38
N ALA A 268 19.51 -10.50 1.39
CA ALA A 268 19.59 -9.88 0.08
C ALA A 268 18.88 -8.51 0.10
N ALA A 269 19.38 -7.63 0.97
CA ALA A 269 18.88 -6.26 1.09
C ALA A 269 19.96 -5.27 0.65
N PRO A 270 19.56 -4.08 0.15
CA PRO A 270 20.51 -2.99 -0.02
C PRO A 270 21.23 -2.74 1.31
N GLY A 271 22.55 -2.59 1.28
CA GLY A 271 23.40 -2.50 2.49
C GLY A 271 23.08 -1.32 3.42
N SER A 272 22.20 -0.41 2.98
CA SER A 272 21.62 0.65 3.78
C SER A 272 20.35 1.16 3.12
N TRP A 273 19.55 1.86 3.89
CA TRP A 273 18.37 2.56 3.43
C TRP A 273 18.47 4.04 3.77
N THR A 274 18.02 4.91 2.87
CA THR A 274 18.06 6.35 3.10
C THR A 274 16.66 6.93 3.00
N LEU A 275 16.21 7.54 4.09
CA LEU A 275 15.07 8.45 4.10
C LEU A 275 15.56 9.80 3.60
N CYS A 276 15.06 10.22 2.44
CA CYS A 276 15.26 11.57 1.94
C CYS A 276 14.05 12.45 2.28
N ALA A 277 14.24 13.76 2.36
CA ALA A 277 13.16 14.73 2.29
C ALA A 277 13.43 15.76 1.21
N ALA A 278 12.36 16.31 0.64
CA ALA A 278 12.44 17.50 -0.19
C ALA A 278 11.28 18.44 0.12
N ALA A 279 11.54 19.74 -0.02
CA ALA A 279 10.51 20.76 0.02
C ALA A 279 9.76 20.76 -1.32
N PHE A 280 8.45 21.00 -1.22
CA PHE A 280 7.59 21.13 -2.38
C PHE A 280 6.59 22.26 -2.18
N GLU A 281 6.07 22.75 -3.29
CA GLU A 281 4.96 23.67 -3.36
C GLU A 281 3.72 22.93 -3.86
N SER A 282 2.62 23.08 -3.13
CA SER A 282 1.31 22.62 -3.56
C SER A 282 0.26 23.54 -2.96
N GLU A 283 -0.29 24.43 -3.78
CA GLU A 283 -1.41 25.28 -3.36
C GLU A 283 -2.59 24.44 -2.87
N TRP A 284 -2.83 23.32 -3.54
CA TRP A 284 -3.88 22.37 -3.18
C TRP A 284 -3.70 21.81 -1.77
N LEU A 285 -2.52 21.27 -1.44
CA LEU A 285 -2.25 20.77 -0.09
C LEU A 285 -2.23 21.88 0.96
N ALA A 286 -1.69 23.05 0.61
CA ALA A 286 -1.66 24.19 1.51
C ALA A 286 -3.08 24.61 1.93
N ARG A 287 -4.06 24.61 1.02
CA ARG A 287 -5.46 24.92 1.35
C ARG A 287 -6.08 23.87 2.29
N ARG A 288 -5.79 22.59 2.07
CA ARG A 288 -6.33 21.48 2.87
C ARG A 288 -5.80 21.44 4.29
N LEU A 289 -4.51 21.69 4.47
CA LEU A 289 -3.83 21.48 5.75
C LEU A 289 -3.78 22.71 6.63
N ARG A 290 -3.93 23.91 6.05
CA ARG A 290 -3.86 25.15 6.82
C ARG A 290 -5.11 25.30 7.69
N PRO A 291 -4.95 25.75 8.95
CA PRO A 291 -6.07 26.26 9.73
C PRO A 291 -6.78 27.38 8.96
N LEU A 292 -8.06 27.60 9.28
CA LEU A 292 -8.79 28.75 8.75
C LEU A 292 -8.05 30.04 9.13
N PRO A 293 -7.82 30.97 8.17
CA PRO A 293 -7.07 32.20 8.44
C PRO A 293 -7.65 33.00 9.60
N SER A 294 -6.80 33.65 10.39
CA SER A 294 -7.24 34.48 11.51
C SER A 294 -8.03 35.72 11.05
N ASP A 295 -7.74 36.20 9.84
CA ASP A 295 -8.40 37.29 9.14
C ASP A 295 -9.56 36.81 8.23
N LEU A 296 -9.90 35.51 8.25
CA LEU A 296 -11.04 35.00 7.49
C LEU A 296 -12.31 35.71 7.94
N ALA A 297 -12.93 36.43 7.01
CA ALA A 297 -14.22 37.05 7.24
C ALA A 297 -15.26 35.96 7.61
N PRO A 298 -16.24 36.25 8.48
CA PRO A 298 -17.31 35.31 8.79
C PRO A 298 -17.96 34.79 7.51
N TRP A 299 -18.03 33.47 7.36
CA TRP A 299 -18.64 32.85 6.19
C TRP A 299 -20.15 32.91 6.36
N GLU A 300 -20.82 33.71 5.51
CA GLU A 300 -22.25 33.99 5.66
C GLU A 300 -22.64 34.51 7.06
N GLY A 301 -21.74 35.31 7.68
CA GLY A 301 -21.94 35.83 9.03
C GLY A 301 -21.59 34.85 10.16
N ILE A 302 -21.17 33.64 9.83
CA ILE A 302 -20.77 32.61 10.80
C ILE A 302 -19.25 32.59 10.96
N ASP A 303 -18.77 32.77 12.19
CA ASP A 303 -17.35 32.65 12.50
C ASP A 303 -16.96 31.18 12.70
N LEU A 304 -16.34 30.60 11.66
CA LEU A 304 -15.89 29.21 11.68
C LEU A 304 -14.52 29.02 12.34
N ARG A 305 -13.83 30.08 12.79
CA ARG A 305 -12.46 29.98 13.33
C ARG A 305 -12.40 29.15 14.62
N ALA A 306 -13.51 29.03 15.35
CA ALA A 306 -13.61 28.12 16.49
C ALA A 306 -13.33 26.65 16.10
N LEU A 307 -13.56 26.25 14.83
CA LEU A 307 -13.22 24.90 14.35
C LEU A 307 -11.72 24.63 14.39
N ASN A 308 -10.87 25.67 14.28
CA ASN A 308 -9.43 25.51 14.43
C ASN A 308 -9.04 25.02 15.82
N THR A 309 -9.86 25.18 16.86
CA THR A 309 -9.53 24.62 18.19
C THR A 309 -9.81 23.11 18.25
N LEU A 310 -10.75 22.63 17.44
CA LEU A 310 -11.11 21.21 17.33
C LEU A 310 -10.17 20.46 16.38
N HIS A 311 -9.62 21.16 15.39
CA HIS A 311 -8.69 20.61 14.43
C HIS A 311 -7.52 21.58 14.27
N ALA A 312 -6.65 21.64 15.30
CA ALA A 312 -5.55 22.61 15.38
C ALA A 312 -4.64 22.60 14.16
N GLY A 313 -4.68 21.54 13.33
CA GLY A 313 -4.00 21.47 12.04
C GLY A 313 -2.54 21.88 12.20
N GLN A 314 -1.96 21.61 13.36
CA GLN A 314 -0.66 22.15 13.68
C GLN A 314 0.29 21.53 12.66
N PRO A 315 1.16 22.30 12.00
CA PRO A 315 2.15 21.73 11.08
C PRO A 315 2.98 20.60 11.72
N SER A 316 3.06 20.58 13.05
CA SER A 316 3.68 19.53 13.86
C SER A 316 2.90 18.22 13.95
N SER A 317 1.61 18.17 13.62
CA SER A 317 0.79 16.96 13.75
C SER A 317 1.03 15.93 12.64
N GLY A 318 1.94 16.20 11.69
CA GLY A 318 2.39 15.25 10.68
C GLY A 318 1.25 14.72 9.80
N PHE A 319 1.12 15.25 8.58
CA PHE A 319 0.14 14.71 7.63
C PHE A 319 0.81 13.71 6.69
N SER A 320 0.32 12.48 6.71
CA SER A 320 0.65 11.49 5.69
C SER A 320 -0.23 11.70 4.47
N ILE A 321 0.41 12.02 3.35
CA ILE A 321 -0.27 12.27 2.08
C ILE A 321 0.41 11.46 1.01
N ASP A 322 -0.38 10.70 0.26
CA ASP A 322 0.09 10.11 -0.99
C ASP A 322 0.22 11.20 -2.06
N VAL A 323 1.46 11.42 -2.49
CA VAL A 323 1.85 12.47 -3.43
C VAL A 323 1.98 11.98 -4.86
N PHE A 324 1.92 10.66 -5.08
CA PHE A 324 2.06 10.08 -6.42
C PHE A 324 1.00 10.62 -7.40
N PRO A 325 -0.30 10.70 -7.04
CA PRO A 325 -1.32 11.30 -7.91
C PRO A 325 -1.16 12.81 -8.11
N LEU A 326 -0.42 13.49 -7.23
CA LEU A 326 -0.26 14.94 -7.26
C LEU A 326 0.86 15.36 -8.22
N VAL A 327 1.93 14.58 -8.30
CA VAL A 327 3.06 14.82 -9.22
C VAL A 327 2.63 14.69 -10.67
N SER A 328 1.88 13.63 -11.02
CA SER A 328 1.43 13.40 -12.40
C SER A 328 0.51 14.50 -12.94
N ASN A 329 -0.24 15.15 -12.04
CA ASN A 329 -1.16 16.23 -12.37
C ASN A 329 -0.55 17.63 -12.21
N LYS A 330 0.77 17.74 -11.96
CA LYS A 330 1.46 19.00 -11.68
C LYS A 330 0.87 19.80 -10.50
N MET A 331 0.12 19.14 -9.62
CA MET A 331 -0.45 19.74 -8.40
C MET A 331 0.59 19.84 -7.27
N LEU A 332 1.77 19.28 -7.51
CA LEU A 332 2.90 19.29 -6.59
C LEU A 332 4.17 19.57 -7.39
N GLN A 333 4.91 20.58 -6.96
CA GLN A 333 6.19 20.95 -7.54
C GLN A 333 7.28 20.81 -6.48
N VAL A 334 8.26 19.93 -6.71
CA VAL A 334 9.44 19.86 -5.83
C VAL A 334 10.29 21.11 -6.05
N VAL A 335 10.57 21.86 -4.99
CA VAL A 335 11.28 23.16 -5.04
C VAL A 335 12.66 23.13 -4.38
N SER A 336 13.03 22.01 -3.74
CA SER A 336 14.39 21.79 -3.23
C SER A 336 15.03 20.55 -3.83
N GLN A 337 16.35 20.45 -3.69
CA GLN A 337 17.01 19.16 -3.80
C GLN A 337 16.54 18.24 -2.66
N SER A 338 16.55 16.94 -2.91
CA SER A 338 16.36 15.95 -1.86
C SER A 338 17.56 15.96 -0.92
N VAL A 339 17.31 16.01 0.38
CA VAL A 339 18.31 15.87 1.44
C VAL A 339 18.11 14.54 2.15
N GLU A 340 19.19 13.85 2.50
CA GLU A 340 19.12 12.69 3.38
C GLU A 340 18.78 13.15 4.80
N VAL A 341 17.66 12.66 5.32
CA VAL A 341 17.15 12.94 6.67
C VAL A 341 17.59 11.85 7.65
N MET A 342 17.59 10.61 7.18
CA MET A 342 17.94 9.46 8.01
C MET A 342 18.62 8.40 7.16
N HIS A 343 19.77 7.94 7.64
CA HIS A 343 20.47 6.80 7.11
C HIS A 343 20.27 5.61 8.02
N LEU A 344 19.86 4.48 7.47
CA LEU A 344 19.49 3.29 8.21
C LEU A 344 20.38 2.15 7.73
N PRO A 345 21.46 1.85 8.48
CA PRO A 345 22.33 0.75 8.10
C PRO A 345 21.53 -0.55 8.06
N CYS A 346 21.90 -1.48 7.19
CA CYS A 346 21.17 -2.76 7.03
C CYS A 346 21.55 -3.81 8.09
N THR A 347 22.37 -3.45 9.08
CA THR A 347 22.69 -4.31 10.21
C THR A 347 21.56 -4.25 11.23
N TRP A 348 20.85 -5.37 11.39
CA TRP A 348 19.73 -5.50 12.33
C TRP A 348 20.09 -5.06 13.77
N GLU A 349 21.34 -5.30 14.22
CA GLU A 349 21.84 -4.82 15.53
C GLU A 349 21.74 -3.29 15.62
N SER A 350 22.18 -2.60 14.57
CA SER A 350 22.17 -1.14 14.48
C SER A 350 20.76 -0.58 14.21
N GLN A 351 19.90 -1.35 13.54
CA GLN A 351 18.51 -0.96 13.29
C GLN A 351 17.65 -1.01 14.55
N LEU A 352 17.84 -2.00 15.43
CA LEU A 352 17.14 -2.04 16.73
C LEU A 352 17.57 -0.87 17.63
N GLU A 353 18.87 -0.57 17.69
CA GLU A 353 19.39 0.57 18.45
C GLU A 353 18.93 1.91 17.86
N ALA A 354 19.00 2.08 16.53
CA ALA A 354 18.49 3.26 15.84
C ALA A 354 16.97 3.40 16.01
N TRP A 355 16.22 2.30 15.97
CA TRP A 355 14.78 2.30 16.19
C TRP A 355 14.42 2.77 17.59
N HIS A 356 15.05 2.20 18.63
CA HIS A 356 14.82 2.67 19.99
C HIS A 356 15.16 4.15 20.14
N SER A 357 16.21 4.64 19.46
CA SER A 357 16.55 6.06 19.44
C SER A 357 15.50 6.93 18.71
N VAL A 358 14.93 6.44 17.60
CA VAL A 358 13.91 7.14 16.80
C VAL A 358 12.56 7.14 17.51
N GLU A 359 12.12 6.01 18.05
CA GLU A 359 10.88 5.89 18.83
C GLU A 359 10.91 6.80 20.05
N LEU A 360 12.04 6.84 20.78
CA LEU A 360 12.26 7.80 21.88
C LEU A 360 12.31 9.27 21.41
N SER A 361 12.71 9.53 20.17
CA SER A 361 12.77 10.88 19.59
C SER A 361 11.42 11.34 19.04
N LEU A 362 10.59 10.42 18.52
CA LEU A 362 9.24 10.68 18.02
C LEU A 362 8.21 10.75 19.15
N GLN A 363 8.41 10.02 20.25
CA GLN A 363 7.59 10.13 21.46
C GLN A 363 7.86 11.41 22.28
N ARG A 364 8.98 12.10 22.01
CA ARG A 364 9.22 13.44 22.53
C ARG A 364 8.56 14.44 21.58
N PRO A 365 7.68 15.34 22.06
CA PRO A 365 7.18 16.42 21.21
C PRO A 365 8.38 17.22 20.71
N ALA A 366 8.67 17.07 19.42
CA ALA A 366 9.81 17.74 18.79
C ALA A 366 9.53 19.25 18.76
N HIS A 367 9.99 19.97 19.79
CA HIS A 367 10.08 21.43 19.77
C HIS A 367 11.18 21.95 18.81
N GLY A 368 11.87 21.05 18.10
CA GLY A 368 12.89 21.37 17.09
C GLY A 368 12.41 21.02 15.69
N ILE A 369 11.58 21.89 15.11
CA ILE A 369 11.42 21.95 13.65
C ILE A 369 12.80 22.28 13.06
N LEU A 370 13.21 21.61 11.99
CA LEU A 370 14.24 22.13 11.07
C LEU A 370 13.70 23.45 10.53
N ARG A 371 14.01 24.57 11.21
CA ARG A 371 13.55 25.89 10.78
C ARG A 371 14.06 26.12 9.37
N PRO A 372 13.22 26.61 8.44
CA PRO A 372 13.73 27.04 7.15
C PRO A 372 14.84 28.07 7.36
N PRO A 373 15.86 28.12 6.47
CA PRO A 373 16.95 29.06 6.59
C PRO A 373 16.43 30.50 6.71
N PRO A 374 17.15 31.38 7.42
CA PRO A 374 16.72 32.73 7.70
C PRO A 374 16.37 33.50 6.40
N PRO A 375 15.45 34.47 6.45
CA PRO A 375 14.99 35.21 5.26
C PRO A 375 16.11 35.81 4.41
N SER A 376 17.27 36.10 5.01
CA SER A 376 18.47 36.59 4.33
C SER A 376 19.09 35.62 3.32
N GLU A 377 18.78 34.32 3.43
CA GLU A 377 19.30 33.27 2.52
C GLU A 377 18.26 32.82 1.48
N ARG A 378 17.01 33.30 1.58
CA ARG A 378 15.97 33.05 0.58
C ARG A 378 16.19 34.00 -0.60
N LYS A 379 16.81 33.51 -1.69
CA LYS A 379 16.86 34.27 -2.95
C LYS A 379 15.44 34.61 -3.37
N ALA A 380 15.16 35.90 -3.52
CA ALA A 380 13.86 36.46 -3.85
C ALA A 380 13.30 35.87 -5.15
N ARG A 381 12.43 34.86 -5.03
CA ARG A 381 11.39 34.54 -6.00
C ARG A 381 10.13 34.14 -5.24
N THR A 382 9.13 35.02 -5.35
CA THR A 382 7.70 34.86 -5.04
C THR A 382 7.34 34.35 -3.64
N GLY A 383 6.72 35.23 -2.84
CA GLY A 383 6.24 34.93 -1.51
C GLY A 383 5.15 33.86 -1.49
N ALA A 384 5.51 32.68 -0.99
CA ALA A 384 4.61 31.75 -0.34
C ALA A 384 5.43 31.02 0.74
N ASP A 385 5.01 31.13 2.00
CA ASP A 385 5.58 30.32 3.08
C ASP A 385 5.30 28.84 2.80
N CYS A 386 6.37 28.08 2.53
CA CYS A 386 6.34 26.67 2.20
C CYS A 386 6.72 25.84 3.43
N ASP A 387 5.72 25.26 4.11
CA ASP A 387 5.91 24.40 5.29
C ASP A 387 5.31 23.01 5.05
N CYS A 388 5.77 22.29 4.02
CA CYS A 388 5.51 20.85 3.89
C CYS A 388 6.74 20.11 3.37
N CYS A 389 7.18 19.09 4.11
CA CYS A 389 8.23 18.16 3.70
C CYS A 389 7.58 16.87 3.18
N ILE A 390 7.99 16.40 2.01
CA ILE A 390 7.73 15.01 1.60
C ILE A 390 8.96 14.19 1.89
N PHE A 391 8.74 13.01 2.43
CA PHE A 391 9.76 11.99 2.54
C PHE A 391 9.81 11.19 1.24
N PHE A 392 10.94 11.23 0.54
CA PHE A 392 11.23 10.37 -0.60
C PHE A 392 12.11 9.21 -0.13
N TYR A 393 11.88 8.03 -0.68
CA TYR A 393 12.69 6.85 -0.39
C TYR A 393 13.59 6.53 -1.58
N ARG A 394 14.85 6.16 -1.35
CA ARG A 394 15.77 5.73 -2.41
C ARG A 394 16.53 4.47 -2.02
#